data_AF-A0A1E1VZL9-F1
#
_entry.id   AF-A0A1E1VZL9-F1
#
_cell.length_a   1.000
_cell.length_b   1.000
_cell.length_c   1.000
_cell.angle_alpha   90.00
_cell.angle_beta   90.00
_cell.angle_gamma   90.00
#
_symmetry.space_group_name_H-M   'P 1'
#
loop_
_entity.id
_entity.type
_entity.pdbx_description
1 polymer ?
#
loop_
_entity_poly.entity_id
_entity_poly.type
_entity_poly.pdbx_seq_one_letter_code
_entity_poly.pdbx_strand_id
1 'polypeptide(L)'
;PAVLGINILPVLWGIVSVLRRPKENKTGVLLLAAAAVHVALYSLIPHKEFRFVLPLLPIFLYLAQDVIVPWSRKAKKWQLYLLTGIILVGNAVPALYFGLIHQAGALKVMPLLR
;
A
#
# COMPACT_ATOMS: atom_id res chain seq x y z
N PRO A 1 5.09 -2.70 6.80
CA PRO A 1 3.78 -2.09 7.12
C PRO A 1 3.46 -0.82 6.32
N ALA A 2 4.44 0.05 6.05
CA ALA A 2 4.17 1.47 5.86
C ALA A 2 3.65 1.93 4.48
N VAL A 3 3.53 1.06 3.46
CA VAL A 3 2.75 1.41 2.24
C VAL A 3 1.55 0.47 2.10
N LEU A 4 1.74 -0.82 1.79
CA LEU A 4 0.60 -1.69 1.44
C LEU A 4 0.05 -2.55 2.59
N GLY A 5 0.82 -2.76 3.66
CA GLY A 5 0.38 -3.52 4.84
C GLY A 5 -0.24 -4.88 4.48
N ILE A 6 -1.45 -5.12 4.99
CA ILE A 6 -2.23 -6.34 4.72
C ILE A 6 -2.82 -6.38 3.30
N ASN A 7 -2.87 -5.23 2.61
CA ASN A 7 -3.36 -5.15 1.24
C ASN A 7 -2.34 -5.64 0.20
N ILE A 8 -1.17 -6.16 0.62
CA ILE A 8 -0.16 -6.64 -0.33
C ILE A 8 -0.68 -7.80 -1.19
N LEU A 9 -1.50 -8.68 -0.61
CA LEU A 9 -2.08 -9.84 -1.31
C LEU A 9 -3.01 -9.41 -2.47
N PRO A 10 -4.05 -8.59 -2.25
CA PRO A 10 -4.92 -8.16 -3.34
C PRO A 10 -4.20 -7.27 -4.36
N VAL A 11 -3.18 -6.50 -3.93
CA VAL A 11 -2.36 -5.69 -4.85
C VAL A 11 -1.54 -6.57 -5.79
N LEU A 12 -0.85 -7.58 -5.26
CA LEU A 12 -0.08 -8.51 -6.09
C LEU A 12 -0.98 -9.24 -7.09
N TRP A 13 -2.16 -9.66 -6.65
CA TRP A 13 -3.13 -10.28 -7.54
C TRP A 13 -3.64 -9.30 -8.62
N GLY A 14 -3.88 -8.03 -8.27
CA GLY A 14 -4.25 -6.98 -9.22
C GLY A 14 -3.14 -6.67 -10.24
N ILE A 15 -1.87 -6.70 -9.81
CA ILE A 15 -0.73 -6.55 -10.73
C ILE A 15 -0.68 -7.74 -11.70
N VAL A 16 -0.84 -8.97 -11.20
CA VAL A 16 -0.84 -10.18 -12.02
C VAL A 16 -2.01 -10.18 -13.01
N SER A 17 -3.20 -9.72 -12.61
CA SER A 17 -4.36 -9.66 -13.52
C SER A 17 -4.13 -8.66 -14.66
N VAL A 18 -3.56 -7.48 -14.37
CA VAL A 18 -3.18 -6.48 -15.36
C VAL A 18 -2.12 -7.03 -16.34
N LEU A 19 -1.09 -7.71 -15.82
CA LEU A 19 -0.02 -8.28 -16.64
C LEU A 19 -0.49 -9.44 -17.52
N ARG A 20 -1.46 -10.24 -17.07
CA ARG A 20 -2.03 -11.34 -17.86
C ARG A 20 -2.91 -10.87 -19.02
N ARG A 21 -3.55 -9.70 -18.89
CA ARG A 21 -4.49 -9.16 -19.89
C ARG A 21 -4.27 -7.67 -20.15
N PRO A 22 -3.10 -7.27 -20.70
CA PRO A 22 -2.75 -5.85 -20.84
C PRO A 22 -3.63 -5.10 -21.85
N LYS A 23 -4.23 -5.80 -22.82
CA LYS A 23 -5.12 -5.18 -23.82
C LYS A 23 -6.50 -4.80 -23.26
N GLU A 24 -6.96 -5.51 -22.23
CA GLU A 24 -8.27 -5.28 -21.60
C GLU A 24 -8.19 -4.16 -20.55
N ASN A 25 -7.09 -4.07 -19.79
CA ASN A 25 -6.92 -3.07 -18.73
C ASN A 25 -5.86 -2.00 -19.07
N LYS A 26 -6.15 -1.17 -20.08
CA LYS A 26 -5.23 -0.11 -20.55
C LYS A 26 -4.87 0.89 -19.44
N THR A 27 -5.83 1.26 -18.60
CA THR A 27 -5.63 2.18 -17.47
C THR A 27 -4.71 1.56 -16.42
N GLY A 28 -4.93 0.29 -16.05
CA GLY A 28 -4.08 -0.44 -15.11
C GLY A 28 -2.64 -0.56 -15.60
N VAL A 29 -2.43 -0.81 -16.90
CA VAL A 29 -1.09 -0.84 -17.49
C VAL A 29 -0.41 0.52 -17.43
N LEU A 30 -1.11 1.61 -17.75
CA LEU A 30 -0.58 2.96 -17.66
C LEU A 30 -0.16 3.32 -16.23
N LEU A 31 -1.03 3.01 -15.26
CA LEU A 31 -0.77 3.23 -13.84
C LEU A 31 0.40 2.41 -13.32
N LEU A 32 0.52 1.15 -13.73
CA LEU A 32 1.64 0.28 -13.37
C LEU A 32 2.95 0.77 -14.00
N ALA A 33 2.91 1.23 -15.25
CA ALA A 33 4.06 1.84 -15.91
C ALA A 33 4.49 3.13 -15.21
N ALA A 34 3.56 4.01 -14.85
CA ALA A 34 3.84 5.23 -14.10
C ALA A 34 4.48 4.91 -12.74
N ALA A 35 3.95 3.92 -12.01
CA ALA A 35 4.52 3.47 -10.75
C ALA A 35 5.93 2.89 -10.93
N ALA A 36 6.16 2.10 -11.98
CA ALA A 36 7.48 1.54 -12.29
C ALA A 36 8.51 2.64 -12.62
N VAL A 37 8.13 3.62 -13.43
CA VAL A 37 8.99 4.78 -13.75
C VAL A 37 9.31 5.58 -12.50
N HIS A 38 8.32 5.87 -11.65
CA HIS A 38 8.54 6.55 -10.38
C HIS A 38 9.53 5.80 -9.50
N VAL A 39 9.34 4.50 -9.30
CA VAL A 39 10.29 3.68 -8.53
C VAL A 39 11.68 3.70 -9.16
N ALA A 40 11.79 3.59 -10.48
CA ALA A 40 13.08 3.60 -11.18
C ALA A 40 13.83 4.93 -10.98
N LEU A 41 13.16 6.07 -11.14
CA LEU A 41 13.75 7.39 -10.94
C LEU A 41 14.20 7.61 -9.50
N TYR A 42 13.34 7.30 -8.52
CA TYR A 42 13.71 7.42 -7.10
C TYR A 42 14.74 6.36 -6.67
N SER A 43 14.94 5.30 -7.45
CA SER A 43 16.02 4.31 -7.24
C SER A 43 17.40 4.86 -7.61
N LEU A 44 17.48 5.94 -8.40
CA LEU A 44 18.75 6.60 -8.74
C LEU A 44 19.19 7.63 -7.69
N ILE A 45 18.28 8.10 -6.83
CA ILE A 45 18.61 9.09 -5.80
C ILE A 45 19.44 8.42 -4.69
N PRO A 46 20.64 8.93 -4.33
CA PRO A 46 21.47 8.32 -3.28
C PRO A 46 20.80 8.27 -1.91
N HIS A 47 20.01 9.30 -1.60
CA HIS A 47 19.23 9.38 -0.36
C HIS A 47 17.96 8.51 -0.48
N LYS A 48 17.83 7.47 0.35
CA LYS A 48 16.67 6.58 0.36
C LYS A 48 15.75 6.90 1.51
N GLU A 49 14.57 7.42 1.20
CA GLU A 49 13.51 7.62 2.19
C GLU A 49 12.24 6.91 1.77
N PHE A 50 11.58 6.35 2.77
CA PHE A 50 10.31 5.67 2.57
C PHE A 50 9.21 6.62 2.05
N ARG A 51 9.30 7.92 2.37
CA ARG A 51 8.32 8.93 1.96
C ARG A 51 8.20 9.09 0.44
N PHE A 52 9.24 8.75 -0.31
CA PHE A 52 9.24 8.84 -1.77
C PHE A 52 8.29 7.84 -2.44
N VAL A 53 7.91 6.76 -1.74
CA VAL A 53 7.02 5.72 -2.26
C VAL A 53 5.56 5.97 -1.85
N LEU A 54 5.30 6.83 -0.86
CA LEU A 54 3.95 7.13 -0.37
C LEU A 54 2.96 7.60 -1.47
N PRO A 55 3.36 8.44 -2.45
CA PRO A 55 2.46 8.84 -3.53
C PRO A 55 1.97 7.68 -4.41
N LEU A 56 2.65 6.52 -4.39
CA LEU A 56 2.25 5.32 -5.15
C LEU A 56 1.13 4.53 -4.48
N LEU A 57 0.85 4.79 -3.20
CA LEU A 57 -0.20 4.11 -2.44
C LEU A 57 -1.58 4.12 -3.14
N PRO A 58 -2.14 5.27 -3.54
CA PRO A 58 -3.45 5.31 -4.20
C PRO A 58 -3.46 4.51 -5.51
N ILE A 59 -2.33 4.49 -6.25
CA ILE A 59 -2.21 3.72 -7.49
C ILE A 59 -2.31 2.22 -7.19
N PHE A 60 -1.59 1.74 -6.18
CA PHE A 60 -1.65 0.32 -5.81
C PHE A 60 -3.00 -0.10 -5.24
N LEU A 61 -3.64 0.76 -4.45
CA LEU A 61 -5.00 0.51 -3.94
C LEU A 61 -6.03 0.49 -5.07
N TYR A 62 -5.87 1.33 -6.09
CA TYR A 62 -6.68 1.28 -7.31
C TYR A 62 -6.53 -0.08 -8.00
N LEU A 63 -5.30 -0.60 -8.15
CA LEU A 63 -5.08 -1.92 -8.76
C LEU A 63 -5.67 -3.07 -7.92
N ALA A 64 -5.64 -2.95 -6.59
CA ALA A 64 -6.22 -3.94 -5.68
C ALA A 64 -7.75 -4.04 -5.79
N GLN A 65 -8.41 -2.94 -6.19
CA GLN A 65 -9.87 -2.88 -6.28
C GLN A 65 -10.42 -3.90 -7.29
N ASP A 66 -9.68 -4.18 -8.37
CA ASP A 66 -10.09 -5.12 -9.43
C ASP A 66 -10.26 -6.55 -8.89
N VAL A 67 -9.67 -6.83 -7.74
CA VAL A 67 -9.77 -8.12 -7.04
C VAL A 67 -10.80 -8.06 -5.92
N ILE A 68 -10.74 -7.00 -5.09
CA ILE A 68 -11.56 -6.87 -3.89
C ILE A 68 -13.03 -6.60 -4.25
N VAL A 69 -13.31 -5.75 -5.24
CA VAL A 69 -14.68 -5.31 -5.57
C VAL A 69 -15.54 -6.44 -6.16
N PRO A 70 -15.07 -7.25 -7.13
CA PRO A 70 -15.88 -8.37 -7.64
C PRO A 70 -16.15 -9.43 -6.57
N TRP A 71 -15.18 -9.65 -5.67
CA TRP A 71 -15.34 -10.56 -4.54
C TRP A 71 -16.33 -10.02 -3.51
N SER A 72 -16.23 -8.74 -3.15
CA SER A 72 -17.08 -8.12 -2.13
C SER A 72 -18.56 -8.13 -2.51
N ARG A 73 -18.87 -8.00 -3.80
CA ARG A 73 -20.25 -8.10 -4.33
C ARG A 73 -20.90 -9.47 -4.11
N LYS A 74 -20.11 -10.54 -3.96
CA LYS A 74 -20.58 -11.91 -3.72
C LYS A 74 -20.48 -12.33 -2.24
N ALA A 75 -19.81 -11.53 -1.42
CA ALA A 75 -19.53 -11.85 -0.03
C ALA A 75 -20.74 -11.57 0.87
N LYS A 76 -20.89 -12.36 1.93
CA LYS A 76 -21.88 -12.11 3.00
C LYS A 76 -21.42 -10.94 3.87
N LYS A 77 -22.37 -10.22 4.49
CA LYS A 77 -22.08 -9.08 5.38
C LYS A 77 -21.02 -9.39 6.45
N TRP A 78 -21.10 -10.55 7.10
CA TRP A 78 -20.10 -10.96 8.10
C TRP A 78 -18.67 -11.06 7.53
N GLN A 79 -18.51 -11.57 6.30
CA GLN A 79 -17.20 -11.65 5.64
C GLN A 79 -16.62 -10.27 5.34
N LEU A 80 -17.48 -9.31 4.98
CA LEU A 80 -17.06 -7.92 4.76
C LEU A 80 -16.61 -7.26 6.06
N TYR A 81 -17.36 -7.43 7.16
CA TYR A 81 -16.96 -6.90 8.47
C TYR A 81 -15.68 -7.55 8.98
N LEU A 82 -15.53 -8.87 8.80
CA LEU A 82 -14.33 -9.60 9.20
C LEU A 82 -13.10 -9.12 8.40
N LEU A 83 -13.21 -9.00 7.06
CA LEU A 83 -12.12 -8.48 6.25
C LEU A 83 -11.76 -7.03 6.62
N THR A 84 -12.77 -6.19 6.84
CA THR A 84 -12.57 -4.80 7.27
C THR A 84 -11.85 -4.73 8.61
N GLY A 85 -12.25 -5.57 9.57
CA GLY A 85 -11.57 -5.69 10.87
C GLY A 85 -10.11 -6.13 10.73
N ILE A 86 -9.82 -7.11 9.87
CA ILE A 86 -8.45 -7.55 9.59
C ILE A 86 -7.62 -6.42 8.99
N ILE A 87 -8.15 -5.70 7.99
CA ILE A 87 -7.45 -4.57 7.36
C ILE A 87 -7.19 -3.46 8.39
N LEU A 88 -8.18 -3.13 9.21
CA LEU A 88 -8.07 -2.08 10.22
C LEU A 88 -7.02 -2.43 11.27
N VAL A 89 -7.15 -3.59 11.94
CA VAL A 89 -6.21 -4.04 12.98
C VAL A 89 -4.81 -4.24 12.40
N GLY A 90 -4.74 -4.83 11.20
CA GLY A 90 -3.50 -5.08 10.49
C GLY A 90 -2.69 -3.84 10.12
N ASN A 91 -3.34 -2.68 10.00
CA ASN A 91 -2.65 -1.41 9.77
C ASN A 91 -2.49 -0.61 11.07
N ALA A 92 -3.50 -0.61 11.96
CA ALA A 92 -3.49 0.14 13.21
C ALA A 92 -2.41 -0.36 14.19
N VAL A 93 -2.28 -1.68 14.37
CA VAL A 93 -1.30 -2.25 15.33
C VAL A 93 0.14 -1.89 14.92
N PRO A 94 0.58 -2.09 13.66
CA PRO A 94 1.89 -1.63 13.23
C PRO A 94 2.03 -0.10 13.32
N ALA A 95 1.02 0.66 12.93
CA ALA A 95 1.08 2.12 13.01
C ALA A 95 1.33 2.61 14.45
N LEU A 96 0.66 2.02 15.43
CA LEU A 96 0.87 2.32 16.85
C LEU A 96 2.28 1.93 17.32
N TYR A 97 2.74 0.72 16.98
CA TYR A 97 4.07 0.26 17.35
C TYR A 97 5.18 1.14 16.77
N PHE A 98 5.10 1.41 15.46
CA PHE A 98 6.12 2.22 14.78
C PHE A 98 6.06 3.68 15.23
N GLY A 99 4.87 4.24 15.43
CA GLY A 99 4.70 5.63 15.87
C GLY A 99 5.16 5.88 17.31
N LEU A 100 4.82 4.97 18.25
CA LEU A 100 5.06 5.21 19.68
C LEU A 100 6.38 4.64 20.19
N ILE A 101 6.87 3.55 19.61
CA ILE A 101 8.04 2.83 20.13
C ILE A 101 9.23 3.02 19.20
N HIS A 102 9.08 2.65 17.92
CA HIS A 102 10.21 2.61 17.00
C HIS A 102 10.68 4.00 16.53
N GLN A 103 9.75 4.91 16.23
CA GLN A 103 10.05 6.26 15.72
C GLN A 103 10.08 7.33 16.82
N ALA A 104 9.79 6.97 18.07
CA ALA A 104 9.76 7.91 19.19
C ALA A 104 11.17 8.37 19.65
N GLY A 105 12.24 7.72 19.19
CA GLY A 105 13.62 8.08 19.56
C GLY A 105 13.97 9.52 19.21
N ALA A 106 13.64 9.97 17.99
CA ALA A 106 13.89 11.34 17.56
C ALA A 106 13.14 12.35 18.46
N LEU A 107 11.87 12.07 18.78
CA LEU A 107 11.04 12.91 19.66
C LEU A 107 11.61 12.99 21.09
N LYS A 108 12.12 11.88 21.63
CA LYS A 108 12.69 11.83 22.98
C LYS A 108 13.98 12.64 23.14
N VAL A 109 14.71 12.87 22.05
CA VAL A 109 16.00 13.62 22.07
C VAL A 109 15.79 15.12 21.84
N MET A 110 14.65 15.55 21.28
CA MET A 110 14.35 16.97 21.05
C MET A 110 14.50 17.88 22.29
N PRO A 111 14.17 17.44 23.53
CA PRO A 111 14.39 18.26 24.73
C PRO A 111 15.87 18.53 25.05
N LEU A 112 16.80 17.67 24.59
CA LEU A 112 18.25 17.84 24.79
C LEU A 112 18.87 18.84 23.79
N LEU A 113 18.12 19.21 22.75
CA LEU A 113 18.52 20.16 21.70
C LEU A 113 17.93 21.57 21.92
N ARG A 114 17.21 21.77 23.03
CA ARG A 114 16.76 23.07 23.53
C ARG A 114 17.69 23.54 24.64
#